data_AF-A0A4V3C3F6-F1
#
_entry.id   AF-A0A4V3C3F6-F1
#
_cell.length_a   1.000
_cell.length_b   1.000
_cell.length_c   1.000
_cell.angle_alpha   90.00
_cell.angle_beta   90.00
_cell.angle_gamma   90.00
#
_symmetry.space_group_name_H-M   'P 1'
#
loop_
_entity.id
_entity.type
_entity.pdbx_description
1 polymer ?
#
loop_
_entity_poly.entity_id
_entity_poly.type
_entity_poly.pdbx_seq_one_letter_code
_entity_poly.pdbx_strand_id
1 'polypeptide(L)'
;MRTTNKQVVKNYDTDTFNGWALSYEYESQNNTQPIEIKVVATKGAGSVYVSKISDSMSINLGGGADLDTALIENIKTEFDAIKASFSETK
;
A
#
# COMPACT_ATOMS: atom_id res chain seq x y z
N MET A 1 26.04 7.97 -25.80
CA MET A 1 24.72 8.32 -25.21
C MET A 1 24.55 7.52 -23.93
N ARG A 2 24.20 8.14 -22.80
CA ARG A 2 23.74 7.39 -21.62
C ARG A 2 22.28 7.01 -21.86
N THR A 3 22.00 5.74 -22.12
CA THR A 3 20.65 5.19 -22.06
C THR A 3 20.35 4.84 -20.61
N THR A 4 19.77 5.77 -19.86
CA THR A 4 19.23 5.44 -18.54
C THR A 4 17.96 4.63 -18.79
N ASN A 5 18.08 3.30 -18.84
CA ASN A 5 16.91 2.44 -18.97
C ASN A 5 16.07 2.60 -17.70
N LYS A 6 14.88 3.18 -17.83
CA LYS A 6 13.91 3.27 -16.76
C LYS A 6 13.22 1.90 -16.63
N GLN A 7 13.43 1.22 -15.50
CA GLN A 7 12.69 0.02 -15.14
C GLN A 7 11.59 0.43 -14.17
N VAL A 8 10.33 0.17 -14.52
CA VAL A 8 9.18 0.31 -13.60
C VAL A 8 8.69 -1.09 -13.29
N VAL A 9 8.59 -1.43 -12.00
CA VAL A 9 8.09 -2.71 -11.53
C VAL A 9 6.85 -2.46 -10.68
N LYS A 10 5.76 -3.11 -11.06
CA LYS A 10 4.52 -3.12 -10.29
C LYS A 10 4.49 -4.36 -9.40
N ASN A 11 4.29 -4.14 -8.12
CA ASN A 11 4.27 -5.17 -7.10
C ASN A 11 2.87 -5.27 -6.51
N TYR A 12 2.53 -6.48 -6.08
CA TYR A 12 1.26 -6.80 -5.44
C TYR A 12 1.55 -7.64 -4.20
N ASP A 13 0.83 -7.35 -3.12
CA ASP A 13 0.90 -8.12 -1.89
C ASP A 13 -0.50 -8.33 -1.33
N THR A 14 -0.66 -9.35 -0.49
CA THR A 14 -1.94 -9.66 0.13
C THR A 14 -1.74 -10.03 1.59
N ASP A 15 -2.60 -9.51 2.46
CA ASP A 15 -2.60 -9.82 3.89
C ASP A 15 -4.03 -10.00 4.41
N THR A 16 -4.16 -10.49 5.64
CA THR A 16 -5.42 -10.55 6.36
C THR A 16 -5.26 -10.01 7.78
N PHE A 17 -6.13 -9.07 8.16
CA PHE A 17 -6.09 -8.47 9.49
C PHE A 17 -7.49 -8.35 10.07
N ASN A 18 -7.73 -8.95 11.26
CA ASN A 18 -9.05 -8.92 11.93
C ASN A 18 -10.25 -9.28 11.02
N GLY A 19 -10.04 -10.22 10.09
CA GLY A 19 -11.06 -10.66 9.13
C GLY A 19 -11.26 -9.72 7.93
N TRP A 20 -10.47 -8.66 7.80
CA TRP A 20 -10.30 -7.93 6.55
C TRP A 20 -9.35 -8.69 5.63
N ALA A 21 -9.69 -8.78 4.35
CA ALA A 21 -8.78 -9.20 3.30
C ALA A 21 -8.18 -7.96 2.64
N LEU A 22 -6.86 -7.83 2.67
CA LEU A 22 -6.10 -6.68 2.22
C LEU A 22 -5.34 -7.02 0.94
N SER A 23 -5.45 -6.15 -0.06
CA SER A 23 -4.73 -6.28 -1.33
C SER A 23 -3.95 -5.01 -1.60
N TYR A 24 -2.62 -5.11 -1.56
CA TYR A 24 -1.69 -4.03 -1.76
C TYR A 24 -1.23 -3.94 -3.21
N GLU A 25 -1.01 -2.71 -3.67
CA GLU A 25 -0.48 -2.41 -4.98
C GLU A 25 0.49 -1.22 -4.88
N TYR A 26 1.69 -1.37 -5.45
CA TYR A 26 2.69 -0.32 -5.46
C TYR A 26 3.64 -0.43 -6.66
N GLU A 27 4.14 0.71 -7.13
CA GLU A 27 5.09 0.78 -8.24
C GLU A 27 6.45 1.33 -7.77
N SER A 28 7.52 0.63 -8.14
CA SER A 28 8.90 1.06 -7.90
C SER A 28 9.58 1.40 -9.22
N GLN A 29 10.44 2.42 -9.21
CA GLN A 29 11.25 2.79 -10.37
C GLN A 29 12.72 2.51 -10.04
N ASN A 30 13.40 1.67 -10.83
CA ASN A 30 14.80 1.29 -10.60
C ASN A 30 15.08 0.82 -9.15
N ASN A 31 14.16 0.04 -8.57
CA ASN A 31 14.20 -0.43 -7.18
C ASN A 31 14.27 0.68 -6.12
N THR A 32 13.89 1.93 -6.46
CA THR A 32 13.69 2.96 -5.43
C THR A 32 12.36 2.73 -4.70
N GLN A 33 12.24 3.33 -3.52
CA GLN A 33 10.99 3.34 -2.76
C GLN A 33 9.79 3.74 -3.64
N PRO A 34 8.64 3.06 -3.49
CA PRO A 34 7.43 3.44 -4.21
C PRO A 34 6.96 4.83 -3.80
N ILE A 35 6.50 5.61 -4.78
CA ILE A 35 5.92 6.95 -4.56
C ILE A 35 4.49 6.84 -4.04
N GLU A 36 3.77 5.82 -4.52
CA GLU A 36 2.39 5.53 -4.16
C GLU A 36 2.26 4.07 -3.76
N ILE A 37 1.60 3.84 -2.62
CA ILE A 37 1.15 2.51 -2.18
C ILE A 37 -0.35 2.60 -1.98
N LYS A 38 -1.08 1.63 -2.53
CA LYS A 38 -2.53 1.47 -2.40
C LYS A 38 -2.82 0.19 -1.65
N VAL A 39 -3.89 0.18 -0.88
CA VAL A 39 -4.48 -1.03 -0.36
C VAL A 39 -6.00 -0.96 -0.45
N VAL A 40 -6.59 -2.06 -0.85
CA VAL A 40 -8.02 -2.31 -0.75
C VAL A 40 -8.22 -3.34 0.35
N ALA A 41 -8.94 -2.97 1.40
CA ALA A 41 -9.38 -3.89 2.44
C ALA A 41 -10.87 -4.19 2.27
N THR A 42 -11.27 -5.46 2.37
CA THR A 42 -12.69 -5.87 2.29
C THR A 42 -13.07 -6.79 3.44
N LYS A 43 -14.29 -6.62 3.97
CA LYS A 43 -14.86 -7.46 5.03
C LYS A 43 -16.38 -7.49 4.92
N GLY A 44 -16.93 -8.63 4.50
CA GLY A 44 -18.36 -8.74 4.21
C GLY A 44 -18.77 -7.75 3.10
N ALA A 45 -19.75 -6.89 3.38
CA ALA A 45 -20.15 -5.82 2.46
C ALA A 45 -19.27 -4.56 2.55
N GLY A 46 -18.46 -4.42 3.61
CA GLY A 46 -17.62 -3.25 3.85
C GLY A 46 -16.33 -3.26 3.04
N SER A 47 -15.90 -2.07 2.61
CA SER A 47 -14.61 -1.86 1.96
C SER A 47 -13.91 -0.61 2.48
N VAL A 48 -12.59 -0.66 2.53
CA VAL A 48 -11.73 0.49 2.86
C VAL A 48 -10.67 0.58 1.78
N TYR A 49 -10.58 1.73 1.13
CA TYR A 49 -9.50 2.06 0.23
C TYR A 49 -8.55 3.02 0.92
N VAL A 50 -7.28 2.66 1.03
CA VAL A 50 -6.23 3.54 1.56
C VAL A 50 -5.17 3.71 0.50
N SER A 51 -4.76 4.96 0.26
CA SER A 51 -3.57 5.24 -0.53
C SER A 51 -2.63 6.16 0.24
N LYS A 52 -1.33 5.91 0.12
CA LYS A 52 -0.28 6.80 0.62
C LYS A 52 0.54 7.25 -0.57
N ILE A 53 0.55 8.56 -0.80
CA ILE A 53 1.39 9.22 -1.80
C ILE A 53 2.39 10.08 -1.05
N SER A 54 3.67 9.73 -1.15
CA SER A 54 4.73 10.31 -0.31
C SER A 54 4.40 10.17 1.19
N ASP A 55 4.12 11.27 1.89
CA ASP A 55 3.75 11.27 3.31
C ASP A 55 2.26 11.50 3.58
N SER A 56 1.51 11.85 2.54
CA SER A 56 0.06 12.08 2.62
C SER A 56 -0.69 10.76 2.47
N MET A 57 -1.60 10.50 3.40
CA MET A 57 -2.44 9.31 3.39
C MET A 57 -3.91 9.70 3.24
N SER A 58 -4.60 9.04 2.30
CA SER A 58 -6.01 9.20 2.01
C SER A 58 -6.75 7.93 2.34
N ILE A 59 -7.89 8.04 3.03
CA ILE A 59 -8.75 6.91 3.41
C ILE A 59 -10.14 7.15 2.85
N ASN A 60 -10.71 6.16 2.18
CA ASN A 60 -12.08 6.17 1.69
C ASN A 60 -12.80 4.91 2.20
N LEU A 61 -13.95 5.11 2.85
CA LEU A 61 -14.79 4.05 3.38
C LEU A 61 -15.96 3.80 2.41
N GLY A 62 -16.20 2.53 2.08
CA GLY A 62 -17.24 2.08 1.17
C GLY A 62 -18.06 0.94 1.75
N GLY A 63 -19.22 0.67 1.14
CA GLY A 63 -20.03 -0.50 1.46
C GLY A 63 -20.60 -0.54 2.89
N GLY A 64 -20.74 0.62 3.55
CA GLY A 64 -21.19 0.72 4.94
C GLY A 64 -20.13 0.33 5.98
N ALA A 65 -18.85 0.30 5.59
CA ALA A 65 -17.76 0.09 6.53
C ALA A 65 -17.66 1.23 7.56
N ASP A 66 -17.53 0.86 8.83
CA ASP A 66 -17.13 1.78 9.89
C ASP A 66 -15.62 1.99 9.88
N LEU A 67 -15.18 3.13 10.44
CA LEU A 67 -13.75 3.38 10.63
C LEU A 67 -13.18 2.42 11.68
N ASP A 68 -12.37 1.47 11.22
CA ASP A 68 -11.61 0.56 12.06
C ASP A 68 -10.19 1.12 12.26
N THR A 69 -9.94 1.80 13.39
CA THR A 69 -8.65 2.45 13.64
C THR A 69 -7.49 1.46 13.72
N ALA A 70 -7.75 0.24 14.20
CA ALA A 70 -6.72 -0.81 14.27
C ALA A 70 -6.33 -1.30 12.88
N LEU A 71 -7.31 -1.44 11.96
CA LEU A 71 -7.02 -1.71 10.55
C LEU A 71 -6.16 -0.60 9.93
N ILE A 72 -6.50 0.65 10.16
CA ILE A 72 -5.74 1.79 9.59
C ILE A 72 -4.31 1.84 10.15
N GLU A 73 -4.11 1.54 11.43
CA GLU A 73 -2.76 1.46 12.01
C GLU A 73 -1.95 0.30 11.43
N ASN A 74 -2.55 -0.88 11.27
CA ASN A 74 -1.90 -2.02 10.63
C ASN A 74 -1.50 -1.70 9.17
N ILE A 75 -2.39 -1.06 8.39
CA ILE A 75 -2.08 -0.62 7.03
C ILE A 75 -0.91 0.36 7.00
N LYS A 76 -0.84 1.31 7.96
CA LYS A 76 0.28 2.26 8.06
C LYS A 76 1.60 1.53 8.33
N THR A 77 1.60 0.60 9.28
CA THR A 77 2.79 -0.20 9.57
C THR A 77 3.26 -0.97 8.34
N GLU A 78 2.33 -1.56 7.59
CA GLU A 78 2.67 -2.29 6.37
C GLU A 78 3.21 -1.38 5.26
N PHE A 79 2.66 -0.17 5.11
CA PHE A 79 3.21 0.82 4.18
C PHE A 79 4.65 1.20 4.52
N ASP A 80 4.97 1.36 5.81
CA ASP A 80 6.32 1.67 6.25
C ASP A 80 7.26 0.48 6.04
N ALA A 81 6.79 -0.75 6.27
CA ALA A 81 7.54 -1.98 5.99
C ALA A 81 7.84 -2.14 4.49
N ILE A 82 6.84 -1.93 3.63
CA ILE A 82 7.01 -1.92 2.17
C ILE A 82 8.08 -0.90 1.79
N LYS A 83 8.00 0.35 2.26
CA LYS A 83 9.02 1.38 1.97
C LYS A 83 10.41 1.00 2.47
N ALA A 84 10.51 0.36 3.64
CA ALA A 84 11.77 -0.09 4.21
C ALA A 84 12.44 -1.18 3.36
N SER A 85 11.69 -2.12 2.78
CA SER A 85 12.24 -3.20 1.95
C SER A 85 13.02 -2.71 0.72
N PHE A 86 12.67 -1.53 0.17
CA PHE A 86 13.42 -0.91 -0.94
C PHE A 86 14.64 -0.12 -0.48
N SER A 87 14.76 0.18 0.81
CA SER A 87 15.85 0.97 1.39
C SER A 87 17.07 0.12 1.75
N GLU A 88 16.87 -1.20 1.91
CA GLU A 88 17.93 -2.17 2.23
C GLU A 88 18.77 -2.59 1.02
N THR A 89 18.32 -2.27 -0.21
CA THR A 89 19.11 -2.42 -1.43
C THR A 89 20.01 -1.20 -1.65
N LYS A 90 21.12 -1.12 -0.93
CA LYS A 90 22.24 -0.20 -1.23
C LYS A 90 23.57 -0.94 -1.30
#